data_AF-A0A529ZUQ7-F1
#
_entry.id   AF-A0A529ZUQ7-F1
#
_cell.length_a   1.000
_cell.length_b   1.000
_cell.length_c   1.000
_cell.angle_alpha   90.00
_cell.angle_beta   90.00
_cell.angle_gamma   90.00
#
_symmetry.space_group_name_H-M   'P 1'
#
loop_
_entity.id
_entity.type
_entity.pdbx_description
1 polymer ?
#
loop_
_entity_poly.entity_id
_entity_poly.type
_entity_poly.pdbx_seq_one_letter_code
_entity_poly.pdbx_strand_id
1 'polypeptide(L)'
;IYTVGGQIVEAIRVHRKVSRREAWARALELLKHVQIPEPEARLKQYPHQLSGGQRQRVMIAMALANDPDVLIADEPTTALDVTVQAQILNLIRNLQKELKMAVILITHDLTVVRKFSDYVYVMQHGEMREHNVTERLFANPQHPYTQRLLASEPHGRPQPLPEGSGTILEANGVRVCFMLRHGTFLKPDWRELVAVDDLDLKLCRHETLGLVGESGSGKTTFGQALLRLQDAKRGEIRFDGRPIEKLSRGEMRPLRSRMQIVFQDPFSSLNPRMTIGQIIEEGLVVNRLGATRRERVERVREALVSAGMPGNI
;
A
#
# COMPACT_ATOMS: atom_id res chain seq x y z
N ILE A 1 5.03 13.31 -22.16
CA ILE A 1 4.31 12.23 -21.44
C ILE A 1 3.67 11.34 -22.50
N TYR A 2 3.93 10.03 -22.49
CA TYR A 2 3.43 9.09 -23.50
C TYR A 2 2.17 8.38 -23.01
N THR A 3 1.25 8.06 -23.94
CA THR A 3 0.09 7.22 -23.62
C THR A 3 0.52 5.77 -23.41
N VAL A 4 -0.36 4.96 -22.81
CA VAL A 4 -0.17 3.52 -22.62
C VAL A 4 0.10 2.82 -23.94
N GLY A 5 -0.73 3.09 -24.96
CA GLY A 5 -0.54 2.50 -26.29
C GLY A 5 0.75 2.94 -26.96
N GLY A 6 1.15 4.21 -26.78
CA GLY A 6 2.42 4.71 -27.29
C GLY A 6 3.62 3.93 -26.76
N GLN A 7 3.65 3.66 -25.45
CA GLN A 7 4.73 2.93 -24.78
C GLN A 7 4.81 1.47 -25.24
N ILE A 8 3.67 0.77 -25.34
CA ILE A 8 3.65 -0.63 -25.82
C ILE A 8 4.09 -0.70 -27.28
N VAL A 9 3.58 0.21 -28.14
CA VAL A 9 3.94 0.25 -29.56
C VAL A 9 5.42 0.53 -29.78
N GLU A 10 6.01 1.41 -28.95
CA GLU A 10 7.44 1.65 -28.98
C GLU A 10 8.23 0.38 -28.64
N ALA A 11 7.89 -0.31 -27.55
CA ALA A 11 8.52 -1.57 -27.15
C ALA A 11 8.42 -2.66 -28.24
N ILE A 12 7.32 -2.71 -29.00
CA ILE A 12 7.17 -3.65 -30.12
C ILE A 12 8.06 -3.24 -31.30
N ARG A 13 8.00 -1.97 -31.72
CA ARG A 13 8.66 -1.50 -32.95
C ARG A 13 10.18 -1.41 -32.84
N VAL A 14 10.72 -1.28 -31.63
CA VAL A 14 12.16 -1.30 -31.39
C VAL A 14 12.75 -2.69 -31.68
N HIS A 15 12.00 -3.76 -31.39
CA HIS A 15 12.48 -5.13 -31.49
C HIS A 15 11.93 -5.90 -32.70
N ARG A 16 10.82 -5.45 -33.29
CA ARG A 16 10.16 -6.12 -34.44
C ARG A 16 10.05 -5.19 -35.64
N LYS A 17 10.33 -5.74 -36.82
CA LYS A 17 10.11 -5.06 -38.10
C LYS A 17 8.63 -5.10 -38.50
N VAL A 18 7.81 -4.31 -37.82
CA VAL A 18 6.37 -4.19 -38.07
C VAL A 18 5.97 -2.74 -38.34
N SER A 19 4.92 -2.56 -39.13
CA SER A 19 4.33 -1.26 -39.37
C SER A 19 3.72 -0.68 -38.09
N ARG A 20 3.53 0.64 -38.05
CA ARG A 20 2.85 1.28 -36.93
C ARG A 20 1.45 0.70 -36.70
N ARG A 21 0.70 0.42 -37.78
CA ARG A 21 -0.66 -0.13 -37.69
C ARG A 21 -0.66 -1.52 -37.03
N GLU A 22 0.25 -2.39 -37.44
CA GLU A 22 0.39 -3.73 -36.86
C GLU A 22 0.80 -3.68 -35.37
N ALA A 23 1.74 -2.79 -35.02
CA ALA A 23 2.14 -2.61 -33.62
C ALA A 23 0.97 -2.13 -32.73
N TRP A 24 0.11 -1.24 -33.25
CA TRP A 24 -1.09 -0.81 -32.52
C TRP A 24 -2.13 -1.92 -32.37
N ALA A 25 -2.29 -2.77 -33.38
CA ALA A 25 -3.15 -3.95 -33.29
C ALA A 25 -2.62 -4.93 -32.22
N ARG A 26 -1.31 -5.20 -32.23
CA ARG A 26 -0.66 -6.06 -31.23
C ARG A 26 -0.75 -5.46 -29.82
N ALA A 27 -0.58 -4.15 -29.66
CA ALA A 27 -0.76 -3.50 -28.37
C ALA A 27 -2.18 -3.69 -27.82
N LEU A 28 -3.20 -3.63 -28.68
CA LEU A 28 -4.59 -3.90 -28.29
C LEU A 28 -4.78 -5.37 -27.85
N GLU A 29 -4.22 -6.32 -28.59
CA GLU A 29 -4.25 -7.74 -28.22
C GLU A 29 -3.59 -8.00 -26.86
N LEU A 30 -2.42 -7.40 -26.62
CA LEU A 30 -1.72 -7.54 -25.35
C LEU A 30 -2.56 -7.01 -24.19
N LEU A 31 -3.21 -5.85 -24.34
CA LEU A 31 -4.13 -5.33 -23.32
C LEU A 31 -5.32 -6.26 -23.07
N LYS A 32 -5.83 -6.95 -24.11
CA LYS A 32 -6.87 -7.97 -23.97
C LYS A 32 -6.34 -9.18 -23.20
N HIS A 33 -5.14 -9.67 -23.52
CA HIS A 33 -4.51 -10.81 -22.83
C HIS A 33 -4.29 -10.52 -21.34
N VAL A 34 -3.88 -9.31 -20.98
CA VAL A 34 -3.75 -8.91 -19.56
C VAL A 34 -5.08 -8.53 -18.89
N GLN A 35 -6.21 -8.75 -19.58
CA GLN A 35 -7.57 -8.51 -19.09
C GLN A 35 -7.79 -7.06 -18.62
N ILE A 36 -7.29 -6.09 -19.40
CA ILE A 36 -7.58 -4.68 -19.15
C ILE A 36 -9.02 -4.37 -19.59
N PRO A 37 -9.84 -3.72 -18.73
CA PRO A 37 -11.18 -3.31 -19.11
C PRO A 37 -11.14 -2.16 -20.13
N GLU A 38 -11.98 -2.24 -21.15
CA GLU A 38 -12.09 -1.28 -22.25
C GLU A 38 -10.73 -0.97 -22.92
N PRO A 39 -10.01 -1.99 -23.41
CA PRO A 39 -8.61 -1.85 -23.82
C PRO A 39 -8.41 -0.82 -24.95
N GLU A 40 -9.39 -0.68 -25.86
CA GLU A 40 -9.40 0.33 -26.91
C GLU A 40 -9.35 1.77 -26.35
N ALA A 41 -10.06 2.04 -25.25
CA ALA A 41 -10.04 3.33 -24.58
C ALA A 41 -8.73 3.52 -23.80
N ARG A 42 -8.24 2.49 -23.11
CA ARG A 42 -7.03 2.56 -22.27
C ARG A 42 -5.75 2.83 -23.06
N LEU A 43 -5.67 2.39 -24.32
CA LEU A 43 -4.53 2.71 -25.19
C LEU A 43 -4.25 4.22 -25.34
N LYS A 44 -5.30 5.04 -25.26
CA LYS A 44 -5.21 6.50 -25.41
C LYS A 44 -4.98 7.22 -24.07
N GLN A 45 -5.05 6.50 -22.96
CA GLN A 45 -4.88 7.07 -21.62
C GLN A 45 -3.40 7.13 -21.23
N TYR A 46 -3.13 8.00 -20.25
CA TYR A 46 -1.83 8.11 -19.60
C TYR A 46 -1.77 7.22 -18.35
N PRO A 47 -0.57 6.77 -17.91
CA PRO A 47 -0.43 5.88 -16.75
C PRO A 47 -1.08 6.39 -15.45
N HIS A 48 -1.06 7.71 -15.20
CA HIS A 48 -1.67 8.32 -14.02
C HIS A 48 -3.20 8.28 -14.02
N GLN A 49 -3.84 7.95 -15.15
CA GLN A 49 -5.29 7.82 -15.28
C GLN A 49 -5.79 6.39 -15.02
N LEU A 50 -4.88 5.45 -14.76
CA LEU A 50 -5.19 4.04 -14.48
C LEU A 50 -5.16 3.75 -12.98
N SER A 51 -5.89 2.72 -12.54
CA SER A 51 -5.75 2.16 -11.19
C SER A 51 -4.38 1.48 -11.01
N GLY A 52 -3.97 1.21 -9.76
CA GLY A 52 -2.72 0.48 -9.48
C GLY A 52 -2.66 -0.87 -10.21
N GLY A 53 -3.71 -1.68 -10.09
CA GLY A 53 -3.79 -2.98 -10.78
C GLY A 53 -3.81 -2.86 -12.30
N GLN A 54 -4.45 -1.82 -12.86
CA GLN A 54 -4.42 -1.57 -14.31
C GLN A 54 -3.03 -1.17 -14.78
N ARG A 55 -2.29 -0.34 -14.03
CA ARG A 55 -0.89 -0.03 -14.34
C ARG A 55 -0.03 -1.29 -14.33
N GLN A 56 -0.22 -2.17 -13.36
CA GLN A 56 0.53 -3.42 -13.28
C GLN A 56 0.25 -4.34 -14.49
N ARG A 57 -1.02 -4.48 -14.88
CA ARG A 57 -1.41 -5.23 -16.10
C ARG A 57 -0.76 -4.63 -17.36
N VAL A 58 -0.71 -3.31 -17.48
CA VAL A 58 -0.01 -2.65 -18.60
C VAL A 58 1.49 -2.96 -18.58
N MET A 59 2.14 -3.00 -17.41
CA MET A 59 3.55 -3.40 -17.30
C MET A 59 3.78 -4.84 -17.73
N ILE A 60 2.91 -5.76 -17.33
CA ILE A 60 2.94 -7.15 -17.80
C ILE A 60 2.77 -7.20 -19.32
N ALA A 61 1.82 -6.45 -19.88
CA ALA A 61 1.62 -6.38 -21.34
C ALA A 61 2.87 -5.86 -22.07
N MET A 62 3.57 -4.87 -21.51
CA MET A 62 4.82 -4.37 -22.05
C MET A 62 5.95 -5.41 -21.98
N ALA A 63 6.07 -6.14 -20.88
CA ALA A 63 7.05 -7.23 -20.75
C ALA A 63 6.78 -8.36 -21.76
N LEU A 64 5.51 -8.65 -22.04
CA LEU A 64 5.09 -9.66 -23.01
C LEU A 64 5.07 -9.17 -24.47
N ALA A 65 5.38 -7.89 -24.71
CA ALA A 65 5.25 -7.29 -26.04
C ALA A 65 6.06 -8.01 -27.13
N ASN A 66 7.15 -8.66 -26.72
CA ASN A 66 8.05 -9.37 -27.60
C ASN A 66 8.01 -10.90 -27.47
N ASP A 67 6.93 -11.46 -26.90
CA ASP A 67 6.72 -12.91 -26.73
C ASP A 67 7.92 -13.61 -26.06
N PRO A 68 8.29 -13.21 -24.83
CA PRO A 68 9.47 -13.76 -24.16
C PRO A 68 9.26 -15.20 -23.68
N ASP A 69 10.32 -16.01 -23.76
CA ASP A 69 10.35 -17.36 -23.17
C ASP A 69 10.54 -17.32 -21.64
N VAL A 70 11.05 -16.20 -21.10
CA VAL A 70 11.31 -16.01 -19.66
C VAL A 70 10.81 -14.63 -19.21
N LEU A 71 9.99 -14.60 -18.16
CA LEU A 71 9.51 -13.38 -17.51
C LEU A 71 10.11 -13.26 -16.10
N ILE A 72 10.79 -12.15 -15.81
CA ILE A 72 11.20 -11.80 -14.45
C ILE A 72 10.18 -10.83 -13.89
N ALA A 73 9.42 -11.28 -12.90
CA ALA A 73 8.41 -10.49 -12.20
C ALA A 73 9.00 -10.03 -10.87
N ASP A 74 9.53 -8.80 -10.86
CA ASP A 74 10.10 -8.17 -9.67
C ASP A 74 9.02 -7.45 -8.87
N GLU A 75 8.73 -7.97 -7.68
CA GLU A 75 7.71 -7.49 -6.75
C GLU A 75 6.38 -7.09 -7.43
N PRO A 76 5.79 -7.99 -8.25
CA PRO A 76 4.74 -7.62 -9.22
C PRO A 76 3.42 -7.23 -8.57
N THR A 77 3.31 -7.35 -7.26
CA THR A 77 2.10 -7.10 -6.46
C THR A 77 2.28 -5.97 -5.45
N THR A 78 3.45 -5.32 -5.42
CA THR A 78 3.72 -4.23 -4.49
C THR A 78 2.76 -3.07 -4.70
N ALA A 79 2.33 -2.46 -3.59
CA ALA A 79 1.37 -1.34 -3.54
C ALA A 79 -0.04 -1.65 -4.09
N LEU A 80 -0.40 -2.92 -4.25
CA LEU A 80 -1.76 -3.37 -4.60
C LEU A 80 -2.46 -3.96 -3.38
N ASP A 81 -3.80 -3.87 -3.32
CA ASP A 81 -4.58 -4.57 -2.30
C ASP A 81 -4.64 -6.08 -2.55
N VAL A 82 -4.87 -6.87 -1.49
CA VAL A 82 -4.78 -8.34 -1.49
C VAL A 82 -5.63 -8.99 -2.58
N THR A 83 -6.82 -8.44 -2.87
CA THR A 83 -7.70 -8.95 -3.94
C THR A 83 -7.05 -8.75 -5.30
N VAL A 84 -6.57 -7.54 -5.59
CA VAL A 84 -5.87 -7.23 -6.85
C VAL A 84 -4.56 -8.02 -6.96
N GLN A 85 -3.80 -8.18 -5.87
CA GLN A 85 -2.58 -9.00 -5.86
C GLN A 85 -2.85 -10.43 -6.32
N ALA A 86 -3.89 -11.07 -5.77
CA ALA A 86 -4.29 -12.42 -6.18
C ALA A 86 -4.71 -12.48 -7.65
N GLN A 87 -5.40 -11.47 -8.17
CA GLN A 87 -5.75 -11.40 -9.59
C GLN A 87 -4.51 -11.29 -10.50
N ILE A 88 -3.52 -10.48 -10.12
CA ILE A 88 -2.28 -10.30 -10.89
C ILE A 88 -1.46 -11.59 -10.91
N LEU A 89 -1.30 -12.26 -9.76
CA LEU A 89 -0.55 -13.52 -9.70
C LEU A 89 -1.24 -14.64 -10.51
N ASN A 90 -2.57 -14.71 -10.44
CA ASN A 90 -3.34 -15.64 -11.27
C ASN A 90 -3.20 -15.32 -12.77
N LEU A 91 -3.18 -14.03 -13.14
CA LEU A 91 -2.94 -13.61 -14.51
C LEU A 91 -1.58 -14.11 -15.01
N ILE A 92 -0.51 -13.84 -14.25
CA ILE A 92 0.85 -14.27 -14.62
C ILE A 92 0.90 -15.79 -14.79
N ARG A 93 0.30 -16.56 -13.87
CA ARG A 93 0.24 -18.02 -13.95
C ARG A 93 -0.53 -18.54 -15.17
N ASN A 94 -1.61 -17.87 -15.57
CA ASN A 94 -2.37 -18.25 -16.77
C ASN A 94 -1.55 -17.95 -18.03
N LEU A 95 -0.96 -16.76 -18.11
CA LEU A 95 -0.09 -16.36 -19.21
C LEU A 95 1.13 -17.29 -19.31
N GLN A 96 1.70 -17.72 -18.18
CA GLN A 96 2.80 -18.69 -18.14
C GLN A 96 2.44 -19.97 -18.90
N LYS A 97 1.25 -20.53 -18.63
CA LYS A 97 0.77 -21.76 -19.26
C LYS A 97 0.42 -21.55 -20.73
N GLU A 98 -0.30 -20.47 -21.05
CA GLU A 98 -0.75 -20.16 -22.41
C GLU A 98 0.43 -19.88 -23.35
N LEU A 99 1.42 -19.12 -22.88
CA LEU A 99 2.59 -18.71 -23.66
C LEU A 99 3.77 -19.68 -23.53
N LYS A 100 3.65 -20.72 -22.69
CA LYS A 100 4.71 -21.69 -22.38
C LYS A 100 6.02 -21.04 -21.91
N MET A 101 5.92 -19.92 -21.19
CA MET A 101 7.08 -19.19 -20.66
C MET A 101 7.48 -19.73 -19.28
N ALA A 102 8.74 -19.51 -18.90
CA ALA A 102 9.20 -19.61 -17.52
C ALA A 102 9.02 -18.27 -16.79
N VAL A 103 8.77 -18.31 -15.49
CA VAL A 103 8.61 -17.10 -14.67
C VAL A 103 9.54 -17.17 -13.46
N ILE A 104 10.34 -16.12 -13.26
CA ILE A 104 11.06 -15.87 -12.00
C ILE A 104 10.24 -14.85 -11.23
N LEU A 105 9.74 -15.24 -10.05
CA LEU A 105 9.01 -14.35 -9.16
C LEU A 105 9.95 -13.90 -8.04
N ILE A 106 10.26 -12.61 -7.99
CA ILE A 106 11.03 -12.00 -6.90
C ILE A 106 10.02 -11.35 -5.96
N THR A 107 9.96 -11.84 -4.72
CA THR A 107 9.11 -11.24 -3.69
C THR A 107 9.62 -11.54 -2.28
N HIS A 108 9.31 -10.65 -1.35
CA HIS A 108 9.46 -10.88 0.08
C HIS A 108 8.25 -11.56 0.74
N ASP A 109 7.15 -11.78 0.01
CA ASP A 109 5.94 -12.44 0.53
C ASP A 109 6.05 -13.98 0.44
N LEU A 110 6.29 -14.62 1.58
CA LEU A 110 6.40 -16.08 1.69
C LEU A 110 5.08 -16.81 1.41
N THR A 111 3.93 -16.19 1.66
CA THR A 111 2.62 -16.76 1.34
C THR A 111 2.39 -16.81 -0.16
N VAL A 112 2.88 -15.81 -0.91
CA VAL A 112 2.88 -15.82 -2.37
C VAL A 112 3.81 -16.91 -2.91
N VAL A 113 5.07 -16.95 -2.45
CA VAL A 113 6.05 -17.98 -2.87
C VAL A 113 5.49 -19.39 -2.65
N ARG A 114 4.90 -19.64 -1.46
CA ARG A 114 4.33 -20.94 -1.11
C ARG A 114 3.24 -21.42 -2.06
N LYS A 115 2.47 -20.50 -2.66
CA LYS A 115 1.31 -20.81 -3.52
C LYS A 115 1.61 -20.81 -5.00
N PHE A 116 2.62 -20.05 -5.45
CA PHE A 116 2.84 -19.74 -6.86
C PHE A 116 4.19 -20.19 -7.41
N SER A 117 5.10 -20.72 -6.57
CA SER A 117 6.42 -21.17 -7.01
C SER A 117 6.56 -22.69 -6.93
N ASP A 118 7.21 -23.29 -7.92
CA ASP A 118 7.58 -24.71 -7.90
C ASP A 118 8.86 -24.96 -7.07
N TYR A 119 9.82 -24.04 -7.17
CA TYR A 119 11.10 -24.05 -6.45
C TYR A 119 11.35 -22.68 -5.83
N VAL A 120 12.16 -22.65 -4.76
CA VAL A 120 12.48 -21.43 -4.01
C VAL A 120 13.99 -21.31 -3.84
N TYR A 121 14.50 -20.10 -4.12
CA TYR A 121 15.85 -19.67 -3.78
C TYR A 121 15.75 -18.63 -2.66
N VAL A 122 16.39 -18.90 -1.53
CA VAL A 122 16.52 -17.95 -0.42
C VAL A 122 17.91 -17.34 -0.48
N MET A 123 17.99 -16.03 -0.64
CA MET A 123 19.27 -15.30 -0.76
C MET A 123 19.50 -14.39 0.46
N GLN A 124 20.76 -14.25 0.88
CA GLN A 124 21.17 -13.29 1.91
C GLN A 124 22.59 -12.78 1.61
N HIS A 125 22.76 -11.46 1.61
CA HIS A 125 24.03 -10.79 1.29
C HIS A 125 24.60 -11.16 -0.10
N GLY A 126 23.73 -11.32 -1.10
CA GLY A 126 24.13 -11.66 -2.47
C GLY A 126 24.46 -13.15 -2.69
N GLU A 127 24.35 -13.99 -1.67
CA GLU A 127 24.63 -15.42 -1.75
C GLU A 127 23.35 -16.24 -1.59
N MET A 128 23.24 -17.34 -2.34
CA MET A 128 22.19 -18.34 -2.14
C MET A 128 22.46 -19.09 -0.83
N ARG A 129 21.51 -18.99 0.11
CA ARG A 129 21.58 -19.62 1.43
C ARG A 129 20.85 -20.95 1.47
N GLU A 130 19.74 -21.05 0.73
CA GLU A 130 18.98 -22.28 0.61
C GLU A 130 18.24 -22.34 -0.73
N HIS A 131 18.15 -23.54 -1.29
CA HIS A 131 17.37 -23.82 -2.49
C HIS A 131 16.69 -25.17 -2.34
N ASN A 132 15.38 -25.23 -2.62
CA ASN A 132 14.63 -26.49 -2.63
C ASN A 132 13.33 -26.38 -3.44
N VAL A 133 12.64 -27.50 -3.64
CA VAL A 133 11.21 -27.48 -3.99
C VAL A 133 10.42 -26.77 -2.91
N THR A 134 9.42 -26.00 -3.30
CA THR A 134 8.65 -25.13 -2.39
C THR A 134 8.12 -25.91 -1.20
N GLU A 135 7.43 -27.03 -1.42
CA GLU A 135 6.87 -27.84 -0.34
C GLU A 135 7.91 -28.24 0.72
N ARG A 136 9.09 -28.69 0.28
CA ARG A 136 10.15 -29.16 1.18
C ARG A 136 10.84 -28.01 1.93
N LEU A 137 11.04 -26.86 1.28
CA LEU A 137 11.65 -25.69 1.94
C LEU A 137 10.76 -25.20 3.09
N PHE A 138 9.45 -25.15 2.87
CA PHE A 138 8.49 -24.70 3.89
C PHE A 138 8.24 -25.75 4.98
N ALA A 139 8.31 -27.04 4.65
CA ALA A 139 8.10 -28.11 5.62
C ALA A 139 9.33 -28.36 6.51
N ASN A 140 10.54 -28.26 5.97
CA ASN A 140 11.78 -28.57 6.69
C ASN A 140 12.95 -27.66 6.24
N PRO A 141 12.91 -26.36 6.57
CA PRO A 141 13.97 -25.41 6.23
C PRO A 141 15.28 -25.78 6.95
N GLN A 142 16.37 -25.92 6.19
CA GLN A 142 17.68 -26.33 6.73
C GLN A 142 18.52 -25.15 7.19
N HIS A 143 18.46 -24.01 6.51
CA HIS A 143 19.36 -22.90 6.80
C HIS A 143 18.80 -22.01 7.92
N PRO A 144 19.62 -21.59 8.92
CA PRO A 144 19.15 -20.77 10.05
C PRO A 144 18.53 -19.42 9.64
N TYR A 145 18.96 -18.83 8.53
CA TYR A 145 18.31 -17.64 7.98
C TYR A 145 16.90 -17.94 7.45
N THR A 146 16.71 -19.02 6.69
CA THR A 146 15.39 -19.44 6.18
C THR A 146 14.44 -19.76 7.33
N GLN A 147 14.91 -20.44 8.37
CA GLN A 147 14.14 -20.71 9.58
C GLN A 147 13.66 -19.41 10.25
N ARG A 148 14.55 -18.43 10.41
CA ARG A 148 14.19 -17.11 10.96
C ARG A 148 13.19 -16.38 10.06
N LEU A 149 13.38 -16.44 8.74
CA LEU A 149 12.49 -15.81 7.76
C LEU A 149 11.07 -16.38 7.86
N LEU A 150 10.93 -17.70 7.86
CA LEU A 150 9.64 -18.38 8.00
C LEU A 150 9.00 -18.15 9.39
N ALA A 151 9.80 -18.13 10.45
CA ALA A 151 9.32 -17.84 11.81
C ALA A 151 8.91 -16.38 12.03
N SER A 152 9.25 -15.48 11.10
CA SER A 152 8.88 -14.06 11.19
C SER A 152 7.43 -13.80 10.75
N GLU A 153 6.76 -14.77 10.11
CA GLU A 153 5.33 -14.66 9.85
C GLU A 153 4.57 -14.62 11.19
N PRO A 154 3.77 -13.57 11.46
CA PRO A 154 3.01 -13.48 12.71
C PRO A 154 2.06 -14.68 12.85
N HIS A 155 2.22 -15.44 13.92
CA HIS A 155 1.34 -16.56 14.26
C HIS A 155 0.63 -16.30 15.58
N GLY A 156 -0.61 -16.76 15.69
CA GLY A 156 -1.39 -16.68 16.93
C GLY A 156 -2.82 -16.19 16.72
N ARG A 157 -3.54 -16.04 17.82
CA ARG A 157 -4.84 -15.38 17.88
C ARG A 157 -4.72 -14.14 18.77
N PRO A 158 -5.50 -13.08 18.53
CA PRO A 158 -5.56 -11.95 19.45
C PRO A 158 -5.85 -12.46 20.87
N GLN A 159 -5.10 -11.98 21.85
CA GLN A 159 -5.40 -12.27 23.25
C GLN A 159 -6.77 -11.66 23.62
N PRO A 160 -7.54 -12.31 24.50
CA PRO A 160 -8.80 -11.73 24.96
C PRO A 160 -8.55 -10.38 25.64
N LEU A 161 -9.52 -9.47 25.49
CA LEU A 161 -9.44 -8.16 26.15
C LEU A 161 -9.43 -8.34 27.67
N PRO A 162 -8.57 -7.61 28.40
CA PRO A 162 -8.64 -7.58 29.86
C PRO A 162 -10.04 -7.15 30.34
N GLU A 163 -10.52 -7.76 31.41
CA GLU A 163 -11.78 -7.36 32.04
C GLU A 163 -11.76 -5.86 32.40
N GLY A 164 -12.88 -5.17 32.16
CA GLY A 164 -12.99 -3.73 32.42
C GLY A 164 -12.33 -2.82 31.36
N SER A 165 -11.94 -3.36 30.20
CA SER A 165 -11.45 -2.55 29.08
C SER A 165 -12.53 -1.61 28.55
N GLY A 166 -12.53 -0.36 29.03
CA GLY A 166 -13.47 0.67 28.61
C GLY A 166 -13.30 1.07 27.14
N THR A 167 -14.36 1.63 26.55
CA THR A 167 -14.35 2.18 25.18
C THR A 167 -13.44 3.40 25.12
N ILE A 168 -12.48 3.42 24.19
CA ILE A 168 -11.60 4.56 23.97
C ILE A 168 -12.00 5.41 22.77
N LEU A 169 -12.54 4.78 21.73
CA LEU A 169 -12.98 5.47 20.52
C LEU A 169 -14.30 4.86 20.05
N GLU A 170 -15.26 5.72 19.76
CA GLU A 170 -16.58 5.35 19.27
C GLU A 170 -16.96 6.29 18.13
N ALA A 171 -17.52 5.74 17.07
CA ALA A 171 -17.96 6.47 15.89
C ALA A 171 -19.31 5.90 15.46
N ASN A 172 -20.29 6.77 15.25
CA ASN A 172 -21.64 6.40 14.86
C ASN A 172 -22.07 7.22 13.65
N GLY A 173 -22.47 6.55 12.57
CA GLY A 173 -23.00 7.12 11.33
C GLY A 173 -22.03 8.05 10.62
N VAL A 174 -20.72 7.77 10.66
CA VAL A 174 -19.71 8.66 10.08
C VAL A 174 -19.85 8.67 8.57
N ARG A 175 -20.04 9.88 8.02
CA ARG A 175 -20.12 10.11 6.57
C ARG A 175 -19.12 11.17 6.14
N VAL A 176 -18.30 10.84 5.14
CA VAL A 176 -17.27 11.73 4.60
C VAL A 176 -17.49 11.90 3.09
N CYS A 177 -17.67 13.14 2.65
CA CYS A 177 -17.91 13.47 1.25
C CYS A 177 -16.87 14.49 0.74
N PHE A 178 -16.51 14.37 -0.53
CA PHE A 178 -15.69 15.33 -1.24
C PHE A 178 -16.46 15.92 -2.42
N MET A 179 -16.28 17.22 -2.69
CA MET A 179 -16.81 17.86 -3.89
C MET A 179 -15.78 17.77 -5.01
N LEU A 180 -16.06 16.96 -6.03
CA LEU A 180 -15.19 16.81 -7.19
C LEU A 180 -15.67 17.71 -8.32
N ARG A 181 -14.75 18.53 -8.86
CA ARG A 181 -14.99 19.29 -10.09
C ARG A 181 -14.93 18.36 -11.29
N HIS A 182 -16.05 18.22 -11.97
CA HIS A 182 -16.22 17.58 -13.27
C HIS A 182 -16.52 18.62 -14.35
N GLY A 183 -16.48 18.21 -15.63
CA GLY A 183 -16.78 19.08 -16.76
C GLY A 183 -15.58 19.85 -17.32
N THR A 184 -15.81 20.55 -18.43
CA THR A 184 -14.78 21.38 -19.08
C THR A 184 -14.60 22.70 -18.35
N PHE A 185 -13.50 23.40 -18.59
CA PHE A 185 -13.25 24.72 -17.98
C PHE A 185 -14.43 25.69 -18.14
N LEU A 186 -15.18 25.57 -19.26
CA LEU A 186 -16.33 26.41 -19.61
C LEU A 186 -17.67 25.98 -18.97
N LYS A 187 -17.79 24.73 -18.48
CA LYS A 187 -18.99 24.22 -17.79
C LYS A 187 -18.58 23.30 -16.64
N PRO A 188 -18.14 23.85 -15.50
CA PRO A 188 -17.83 23.05 -14.33
C PRO A 188 -19.12 22.46 -13.74
N ASP A 189 -19.17 21.13 -13.65
CA ASP A 189 -20.15 20.36 -12.88
C ASP A 189 -19.50 19.96 -11.56
N TRP A 190 -20.23 19.99 -10.45
CA TRP A 190 -19.69 19.60 -9.15
C TRP A 190 -20.46 18.38 -8.65
N ARG A 191 -19.76 17.25 -8.53
CA ARG A 191 -20.36 16.01 -8.05
C ARG A 191 -19.86 15.68 -6.67
N GLU A 192 -20.78 15.28 -5.79
CA GLU A 192 -20.44 14.75 -4.48
C GLU A 192 -19.92 13.31 -4.65
N LEU A 193 -18.68 13.08 -4.23
CA LEU A 193 -18.13 11.75 -4.03
C LEU A 193 -18.28 11.39 -2.56
N VAL A 194 -19.07 10.37 -2.26
CA VAL A 194 -19.18 9.80 -0.91
C VAL A 194 -18.03 8.80 -0.75
N ALA A 195 -17.07 9.14 0.13
CA ALA A 195 -15.90 8.30 0.38
C ALA A 195 -16.11 7.36 1.58
N VAL A 196 -16.95 7.77 2.52
CA VAL A 196 -17.40 6.97 3.66
C VAL A 196 -18.88 7.27 3.85
N ASP A 197 -19.71 6.24 3.97
CA ASP A 197 -21.16 6.38 4.16
C ASP A 197 -21.61 5.51 5.34
N ASP A 198 -22.10 6.18 6.38
CA ASP A 198 -22.77 5.56 7.53
C ASP A 198 -21.96 4.45 8.21
N LEU A 199 -20.68 4.73 8.52
CA LEU A 199 -19.82 3.76 9.23
C LEU A 199 -19.86 3.95 10.74
N ASP A 200 -20.14 2.84 11.42
CA ASP A 200 -20.06 2.68 12.86
C ASP A 200 -18.79 1.93 13.25
N LEU A 201 -18.20 2.33 14.37
CA LEU A 201 -17.03 1.67 14.94
C LEU A 201 -16.98 1.89 16.45
N LYS A 202 -16.58 0.84 17.16
CA LYS A 202 -16.27 0.89 18.59
C LYS A 202 -14.92 0.23 18.82
N LEU A 203 -14.06 0.90 19.57
CA LEU A 203 -12.73 0.41 19.93
C LEU A 203 -12.52 0.57 21.43
N CYS A 204 -12.15 -0.52 22.08
CA CYS A 204 -11.85 -0.59 23.50
C CYS A 204 -10.35 -0.39 23.77
N ARG A 205 -10.01 -0.07 25.02
CA ARG A 205 -8.61 -0.08 25.47
C ARG A 205 -8.05 -1.50 25.35
N HIS A 206 -6.78 -1.61 24.97
CA HIS A 206 -6.09 -2.88 24.69
C HIS A 206 -6.61 -3.66 23.47
N GLU A 207 -7.58 -3.12 22.74
CA GLU A 207 -8.11 -3.75 21.53
C GLU A 207 -7.30 -3.34 20.30
N THR A 208 -7.11 -4.29 19.38
CA THR A 208 -6.61 -4.02 18.04
C THR A 208 -7.72 -4.32 17.05
N LEU A 209 -8.17 -3.28 16.34
CA LEU A 209 -9.17 -3.41 15.28
C LEU A 209 -8.49 -3.44 13.91
N GLY A 210 -8.79 -4.46 13.11
CA GLY A 210 -8.37 -4.54 11.72
C GLY A 210 -9.38 -3.88 10.78
N LEU A 211 -8.97 -2.84 10.05
CA LEU A 211 -9.76 -2.21 8.99
C LEU A 211 -9.20 -2.60 7.62
N VAL A 212 -9.94 -3.45 6.88
CA VAL A 212 -9.51 -4.03 5.60
C VAL A 212 -10.47 -3.71 4.46
N GLY A 213 -9.98 -3.73 3.23
CA GLY A 213 -10.77 -3.45 2.03
C GLY A 213 -9.90 -3.09 0.83
N GLU A 214 -10.50 -3.00 -0.35
CA GLU A 214 -9.83 -2.70 -1.62
C GLU A 214 -9.16 -1.31 -1.64
N SER A 215 -8.16 -1.11 -2.49
CA SER A 215 -7.58 0.22 -2.66
C SER A 215 -8.66 1.23 -3.07
N GLY A 216 -8.77 2.36 -2.36
CA GLY A 216 -9.80 3.37 -2.60
C GLY A 216 -11.12 3.15 -1.86
N SER A 217 -11.27 2.10 -1.05
CA SER A 217 -12.49 1.81 -0.28
C SER A 217 -12.79 2.78 0.88
N GLY A 218 -12.06 3.89 1.02
CA GLY A 218 -12.27 4.87 2.08
C GLY A 218 -11.56 4.61 3.42
N LYS A 219 -10.73 3.56 3.57
CA LYS A 219 -10.03 3.23 4.84
C LYS A 219 -9.23 4.41 5.42
N THR A 220 -8.36 4.99 4.61
CA THR A 220 -7.51 6.13 5.02
C THR A 220 -8.37 7.34 5.35
N THR A 221 -9.41 7.60 4.55
CA THR A 221 -10.38 8.68 4.80
C THR A 221 -11.13 8.49 6.11
N PHE A 222 -11.60 7.28 6.40
CA PHE A 222 -12.29 6.96 7.64
C PHE A 222 -11.35 7.09 8.84
N GLY A 223 -10.15 6.52 8.78
CA GLY A 223 -9.14 6.66 9.84
C GLY A 223 -8.76 8.12 10.11
N GLN A 224 -8.61 8.94 9.07
CA GLN A 224 -8.36 10.38 9.22
C GLN A 224 -9.57 11.12 9.82
N ALA A 225 -10.79 10.72 9.48
CA ALA A 225 -12.01 11.28 10.07
C ALA A 225 -12.12 10.98 11.57
N LEU A 226 -11.83 9.73 11.99
CA LEU A 226 -11.79 9.31 13.39
C LEU A 226 -10.82 10.17 14.22
N LEU A 227 -9.71 10.61 13.60
CA LEU A 227 -8.71 11.47 14.23
C LEU A 227 -8.98 12.97 14.07
N ARG A 228 -10.11 13.39 13.48
CA ARG A 228 -10.40 14.80 13.15
C ARG A 228 -9.26 15.47 12.35
N LEU A 229 -8.60 14.71 11.48
CA LEU A 229 -7.70 15.24 10.46
C LEU A 229 -8.46 15.58 9.18
N GLN A 230 -9.60 14.90 8.99
CA GLN A 230 -10.56 15.19 7.95
C GLN A 230 -11.95 15.42 8.58
N ASP A 231 -12.69 16.39 8.04
CA ASP A 231 -14.04 16.69 8.50
C ASP A 231 -15.04 15.64 8.00
N ALA A 232 -15.80 15.07 8.94
CA ALA A 232 -16.97 14.28 8.62
C ALA A 232 -18.16 15.21 8.40
N LYS A 233 -18.94 14.96 7.34
CA LYS A 233 -20.13 15.75 7.01
C LYS A 233 -21.30 15.41 7.92
N ARG A 234 -21.37 14.15 8.38
CA ARG A 234 -22.32 13.62 9.38
C ARG A 234 -21.63 12.57 10.26
N GLY A 235 -22.28 12.26 11.37
CA GLY A 235 -21.85 11.27 12.34
C GLY A 235 -21.31 11.88 13.64
N GLU A 236 -21.29 11.07 14.68
CA GLU A 236 -20.75 11.42 16.00
C GLU A 236 -19.46 10.63 16.22
N ILE A 237 -18.42 11.30 16.73
CA ILE A 237 -17.15 10.66 17.06
C ILE A 237 -16.82 11.01 18.50
N ARG A 238 -16.67 9.99 19.36
CA ARG A 238 -16.31 10.16 20.77
C ARG A 238 -14.94 9.56 21.04
N PHE A 239 -14.13 10.31 21.78
CA PHE A 239 -12.86 9.83 22.32
C PHE A 239 -12.92 9.90 23.85
N ASP A 240 -12.72 8.76 24.50
CA ASP A 240 -12.82 8.61 25.97
C ASP A 240 -14.17 9.14 26.51
N GLY A 241 -15.26 8.81 25.80
CA GLY A 241 -16.63 9.25 26.11
C GLY A 241 -16.97 10.69 25.73
N ARG A 242 -15.99 11.51 25.35
CA ARG A 242 -16.19 12.92 24.96
C ARG A 242 -16.42 13.06 23.44
N PRO A 243 -17.50 13.71 22.98
CA PRO A 243 -17.68 14.07 21.57
C PRO A 243 -16.55 14.99 21.06
N ILE A 244 -15.97 14.67 19.91
CA ILE A 244 -14.83 15.39 19.30
C ILE A 244 -15.15 15.97 17.91
N GLU A 245 -16.29 15.62 17.32
CA GLU A 245 -16.68 15.98 15.96
C GLU A 245 -16.86 17.50 15.75
N LYS A 246 -17.24 18.24 16.80
CA LYS A 246 -17.42 19.71 16.75
C LYS A 246 -16.30 20.49 17.42
N LEU A 247 -15.28 19.83 17.96
CA LEU A 247 -14.19 20.54 18.65
C LEU A 247 -13.39 21.39 17.66
N SER A 248 -13.06 22.60 18.10
CA SER A 248 -12.16 23.51 17.39
C SER A 248 -10.72 22.98 17.37
N ARG A 249 -9.87 23.58 16.53
CA ARG A 249 -8.43 23.24 16.47
C ARG A 249 -7.74 23.40 17.83
N GLY A 250 -8.11 24.40 18.61
CA GLY A 250 -7.56 24.65 19.94
C GLY A 250 -7.97 23.58 20.94
N GLU A 251 -9.24 23.17 20.92
CA GLU A 251 -9.77 22.13 21.81
C GLU A 251 -9.28 20.73 21.44
N MET A 252 -8.98 20.49 20.17
CA MET A 252 -8.35 19.24 19.73
C MET A 252 -6.87 19.15 20.13
N ARG A 253 -6.17 20.27 20.33
CA ARG A 253 -4.72 20.30 20.56
C ARG A 253 -4.26 19.39 21.71
N PRO A 254 -4.90 19.39 22.90
CA PRO A 254 -4.53 18.47 23.98
C PRO A 254 -4.79 16.99 23.66
N LEU A 255 -5.73 16.70 22.76
CA LEU A 255 -6.04 15.32 22.34
C LEU A 255 -5.05 14.81 21.29
N ARG A 256 -4.37 15.70 20.55
CA ARG A 256 -3.40 15.30 19.53
C ARG A 256 -2.30 14.41 20.10
N SER A 257 -1.74 14.71 21.27
CA SER A 257 -0.72 13.85 21.89
C SER A 257 -1.23 12.46 22.30
N ARG A 258 -2.55 12.29 22.46
CA ARG A 258 -3.21 11.02 22.79
C ARG A 258 -3.71 10.26 21.56
N MET A 259 -3.77 10.92 20.40
CA MET A 259 -4.33 10.42 19.16
C MET A 259 -3.33 10.65 18.03
N GLN A 260 -2.48 9.64 17.78
CA GLN A 260 -1.40 9.70 16.81
C GLN A 260 -1.68 8.79 15.62
N ILE A 261 -1.11 9.12 14.47
CA ILE A 261 -1.21 8.33 13.23
C ILE A 261 0.19 8.08 12.68
N VAL A 262 0.40 6.88 12.17
CA VAL A 262 1.51 6.56 11.27
C VAL A 262 0.95 6.60 9.85
N PHE A 263 1.47 7.51 9.02
CA PHE A 263 1.01 7.67 7.65
C PHE A 263 1.54 6.55 6.73
N GLN A 264 0.80 6.25 5.67
CA GLN A 264 1.10 5.13 4.76
C GLN A 264 2.35 5.33 3.90
N ASP A 265 2.69 6.58 3.55
CA ASP A 265 3.85 6.91 2.72
C ASP A 265 4.89 7.68 3.54
N PRO A 266 6.03 7.05 3.87
CA PRO A 266 7.12 7.70 4.60
C PRO A 266 7.71 8.91 3.86
N PHE A 267 7.77 8.89 2.52
CA PHE A 267 8.41 9.96 1.75
C PHE A 267 7.63 11.27 1.77
N SER A 268 6.30 11.21 1.73
CA SER A 268 5.45 12.40 1.90
C SER A 268 5.34 12.86 3.36
N SER A 269 5.67 11.99 4.33
CA SER A 269 5.52 12.26 5.76
C SER A 269 6.77 12.87 6.39
N LEU A 270 7.96 12.66 5.80
CA LEU A 270 9.23 13.18 6.28
C LEU A 270 9.63 14.42 5.48
N ASN A 271 10.07 15.48 6.15
CA ASN A 271 10.56 16.68 5.48
C ASN A 271 12.03 16.47 5.06
N PRO A 272 12.35 16.39 3.76
CA PRO A 272 13.72 16.11 3.29
C PRO A 272 14.70 17.24 3.60
N ARG A 273 14.22 18.40 4.04
CA ARG A 273 15.05 19.53 4.48
C ARG A 273 15.43 19.46 5.96
N MET A 274 14.98 18.44 6.68
CA MET A 274 15.23 18.24 8.10
C MET A 274 15.94 16.92 8.34
N THR A 275 16.85 16.90 9.32
CA THR A 275 17.46 15.65 9.77
C THR A 275 16.45 14.82 10.57
N ILE A 276 16.67 13.51 10.69
CA ILE A 276 15.84 12.63 11.52
C ILE A 276 15.71 13.18 12.94
N GLY A 277 16.82 13.63 13.53
CA GLY A 277 16.81 14.23 14.86
C GLY A 277 15.96 15.49 14.96
N GLN A 278 15.98 16.35 13.94
CA GLN A 278 15.14 17.55 13.89
C GLN A 278 13.65 17.21 13.74
N ILE A 279 13.31 16.22 12.91
CA ILE A 279 11.92 15.76 12.73
C ILE A 279 11.35 15.23 14.05
N ILE A 280 12.13 14.44 14.80
CA ILE A 280 11.70 13.92 16.10
C ILE A 280 11.66 15.04 17.15
N GLU A 281 12.67 15.93 17.19
CA GLU A 281 12.72 17.05 18.14
C GLU A 281 11.54 18.02 17.95
N GLU A 282 11.09 18.26 16.72
CA GLU A 282 9.95 19.14 16.43
C GLU A 282 8.69 18.70 17.19
N GLY A 283 8.39 17.39 17.19
CA GLY A 283 7.28 16.84 17.95
C GLY A 283 7.40 17.07 19.46
N LEU A 284 8.62 16.98 20.01
CA LEU A 284 8.89 17.27 21.41
C LEU A 284 8.66 18.74 21.74
N VAL A 285 9.14 19.66 20.89
CA VAL A 285 8.96 21.11 21.07
C VAL A 285 7.47 21.48 21.02
N VAL A 286 6.72 20.97 20.04
CA VAL A 286 5.29 21.28 19.87
C VAL A 286 4.46 20.82 21.07
N ASN A 287 4.83 19.67 21.66
CA ASN A 287 4.16 19.09 22.82
C ASN A 287 4.77 19.53 24.16
N ARG A 288 5.76 20.45 24.15
CA ARG A 288 6.45 20.96 25.34
C ARG A 288 7.09 19.84 26.19
N LEU A 289 7.66 18.84 25.52
CA LEU A 289 8.35 17.71 26.12
C LEU A 289 9.87 17.98 26.12
N GLY A 290 10.49 17.95 27.29
CA GLY A 290 11.91 18.29 27.48
C GLY A 290 12.13 19.78 27.72
N ALA A 291 12.55 20.12 28.93
CA ALA A 291 12.71 21.51 29.39
C ALA A 291 13.89 22.20 28.69
N THR A 292 14.94 21.45 28.38
CA THR A 292 16.15 21.95 27.71
C THR A 292 16.39 21.29 26.36
N ARG A 293 17.17 21.94 25.49
CA ARG A 293 17.62 21.33 24.23
C ARG A 293 18.37 20.02 24.48
N ARG A 294 19.18 19.97 25.53
CA ARG A 294 19.94 18.76 25.91
C ARG A 294 19.01 17.59 26.25
N GLU A 295 17.97 17.83 27.05
CA GLU A 295 16.97 16.80 27.37
C GLU A 295 16.22 16.32 26.13
N ARG A 296 15.88 17.21 25.20
CA ARG A 296 15.21 16.81 23.96
C ARG A 296 16.10 15.93 23.08
N VAL A 297 17.37 16.30 22.93
CA VAL A 297 18.35 15.49 22.18
C VAL A 297 18.48 14.09 22.80
N GLU A 298 18.51 13.99 24.14
CA GLU A 298 18.58 12.68 24.80
C GLU A 298 17.32 11.84 24.56
N ARG A 299 16.12 12.45 24.64
CA ARG A 299 14.87 11.75 24.30
C ARG A 299 14.81 11.30 22.84
N VAL A 300 15.37 12.09 21.92
CA VAL A 300 15.49 11.70 20.51
C VAL A 300 16.40 10.47 20.39
N ARG A 301 17.52 10.44 21.13
CA ARG A 301 18.43 9.29 21.15
C ARG A 301 17.73 8.05 21.70
N GLU A 302 17.05 8.17 22.83
CA GLU A 302 16.27 7.08 23.43
C GLU A 302 15.20 6.55 22.47
N ALA A 303 14.49 7.44 21.75
CA ALA A 303 13.49 7.05 20.77
C ALA A 303 14.10 6.27 19.59
N LEU A 304 15.25 6.71 19.07
CA LEU A 304 15.95 6.01 17.99
C LEU A 304 16.42 4.62 18.43
N VAL A 305 17.05 4.52 19.61
CA VAL A 305 17.51 3.24 20.16
C VAL A 305 16.34 2.29 20.40
N SER A 306 15.22 2.79 20.93
CA SER A 306 14.01 1.99 21.15
C SER A 306 13.39 1.48 19.84
N ALA A 307 13.55 2.22 18.75
CA ALA A 307 13.13 1.82 17.41
C ALA A 307 14.14 0.88 16.69
N GLY A 308 15.21 0.46 17.37
CA GLY A 308 16.26 -0.38 16.78
C GLY A 308 17.20 0.36 15.83
N MET A 309 17.20 1.69 15.86
CA MET A 309 18.10 2.52 15.07
C MET A 309 19.37 2.91 15.87
N PRO A 310 20.49 3.20 15.20
CA PRO A 310 21.68 3.74 15.85
C PRO A 310 21.40 5.06 16.59
N GLY A 311 21.92 5.20 17.82
CA GLY A 311 21.75 6.40 18.65
C GLY A 311 22.76 7.53 18.37
N ASN A 312 23.48 7.47 17.25
CA ASN A 312 24.47 8.47 16.84
C ASN A 312 23.79 9.65 16.13
N ILE A 313 23.20 10.51 16.95
CA ILE A 313 22.70 11.84 16.59
C ILE A 313 23.58 12.92 17.21
#